data_AF-A0A259JWM4-F1
#
_entry.id   AF-A0A259JWM4-F1
#
_cell.length_a   1.000
_cell.length_b   1.000
_cell.length_c   1.000
_cell.angle_alpha   90.00
_cell.angle_beta   90.00
_cell.angle_gamma   90.00
#
_symmetry.space_group_name_H-M   'P 1'
#
loop_
_entity.id
_entity.type
_entity.pdbx_description
1 polymer ?
#
loop_
_entity_poly.entity_id
_entity_poly.type
_entity_poly.pdbx_seq_one_letter_code
_entity_poly.pdbx_strand_id
1 'polypeptide(L)'
;MQYWFTNVVRQAPHRVLESTGMSRLGDLRIGTVLSALMGIMGLALVAIFTWSVVGKYQQLNAAEDAAAISTLDKRVFWTLQAFRYERGDTASVLKADLAISNQAAARNKERRATVDGEMAVILAARSLPVAGWTETLAKLSAVYDEVKALRATADAELQKPLAARNAAFGATFLTGMTKFMTTLEQTSLFLEQAATRANATVGDYLFSKRMVWEVRSAHGQYVLTVLSTMVQRRAFTAQENADMTAAAARANTFWRVAQDLYRQLPPSPAVDEALRKAEASYFTGSFADMQARVVKALQAGDPVTAEKELQVLVKERDPRA
;
A
#
# COMPACT_ATOMS: atom_id res chain seq x y z
N MET A 1 -52.98 67.96 15.59
CA MET A 1 -52.84 68.93 14.47
C MET A 1 -53.06 68.16 13.18
N GLN A 2 -54.27 67.96 12.64
CA GLN A 2 -55.32 68.91 12.23
C GLN A 2 -54.97 69.68 10.93
N TYR A 3 -55.83 69.49 9.90
CA TYR A 3 -56.04 70.29 8.66
C TYR A 3 -55.02 70.19 7.51
N TRP A 4 -55.36 70.16 6.20
CA TRP A 4 -56.56 69.92 5.35
C TRP A 4 -56.10 70.09 3.87
N PHE A 5 -56.72 69.35 2.92
CA PHE A 5 -56.97 69.59 1.47
C PHE A 5 -55.89 70.23 0.54
N THR A 6 -55.62 69.71 -0.67
CA THR A 6 -56.53 69.79 -1.83
C THR A 6 -56.23 68.79 -2.97
N ASN A 7 -57.33 68.42 -3.64
CA ASN A 7 -57.45 67.73 -4.92
C ASN A 7 -56.66 68.37 -6.08
N VAL A 8 -55.97 67.55 -6.88
CA VAL A 8 -55.92 67.69 -8.34
C VAL A 8 -56.03 66.30 -8.97
N VAL A 9 -57.19 66.03 -9.57
CA VAL A 9 -57.43 64.90 -10.47
C VAL A 9 -56.69 65.19 -11.77
N ARG A 10 -55.68 64.38 -12.09
CA ARG A 10 -55.10 64.33 -13.44
C ARG A 10 -55.30 62.91 -13.97
N GLN A 11 -56.31 62.74 -14.81
CA GLN A 11 -56.53 61.52 -15.58
C GLN A 11 -55.31 61.28 -16.47
N ALA A 12 -54.61 60.16 -16.26
CA ALA A 12 -53.62 59.62 -17.17
C ALA A 12 -54.19 58.32 -17.77
N PRO A 13 -54.07 58.12 -19.10
CA PRO A 13 -54.79 57.07 -19.80
C PRO A 13 -54.26 55.68 -19.46
N HIS A 14 -55.19 54.74 -19.30
CA HIS A 14 -54.94 53.30 -19.18
C HIS A 14 -54.12 52.80 -20.38
N ARG A 15 -52.82 52.55 -20.18
CA ARG A 15 -52.04 51.68 -21.08
C ARG A 15 -52.46 50.24 -20.81
N VAL A 16 -53.32 49.72 -21.68
CA VAL A 16 -53.52 48.28 -21.86
C VAL A 16 -52.17 47.69 -22.23
N LEU A 17 -51.62 46.83 -21.37
CA LEU A 17 -50.50 45.97 -21.71
C LEU A 17 -51.03 44.91 -22.68
N GLU A 18 -51.02 45.25 -23.97
CA GLU A 18 -51.30 44.28 -25.03
C GLU A 18 -50.32 43.12 -24.91
N SER A 19 -50.89 41.94 -24.67
CA SER A 19 -50.26 40.62 -24.76
C SER A 19 -49.76 40.37 -26.19
N THR A 20 -48.65 41.00 -26.57
CA THR A 20 -47.99 40.81 -27.87
C THR A 20 -46.89 39.75 -27.71
N GLY A 21 -47.30 38.48 -27.60
CA GLY A 21 -46.34 37.40 -27.44
C GLY A 21 -46.78 35.98 -27.81
N MET A 22 -48.04 35.74 -28.17
CA MET A 22 -48.52 34.37 -28.47
C MET A 22 -49.07 34.16 -29.90
N SER A 23 -49.15 35.19 -30.74
CA SER A 23 -49.78 35.11 -32.06
C SER A 23 -48.83 34.86 -33.25
N ARG A 24 -47.59 34.40 -33.03
CA ARG A 24 -46.62 34.10 -34.12
C ARG A 24 -46.34 32.63 -34.36
N LEU A 25 -46.99 31.73 -33.61
CA LEU A 25 -46.83 30.28 -33.77
C LEU A 25 -47.95 29.63 -34.62
N GLY A 26 -49.07 30.34 -34.84
CA GLY A 26 -50.23 29.82 -35.58
C GLY A 26 -50.06 29.75 -37.11
N ASP A 27 -49.12 30.51 -37.67
CA ASP A 27 -48.88 30.59 -39.13
C ASP A 27 -47.73 29.68 -39.62
N LEU A 28 -47.11 28.92 -38.73
CA LEU A 28 -46.04 28.00 -39.10
C LEU A 28 -46.63 26.76 -39.77
N ARG A 29 -46.15 26.46 -40.99
CA ARG A 29 -46.49 25.21 -41.68
C ARG A 29 -46.14 24.02 -40.77
N ILE A 30 -47.04 23.05 -40.65
CA ILE A 30 -46.86 21.83 -39.84
C ILE A 30 -45.52 21.14 -40.14
N GLY A 31 -45.09 21.15 -41.42
CA GLY A 31 -43.79 20.60 -41.83
C GLY A 31 -42.56 21.32 -41.26
N THR A 32 -42.66 22.62 -40.94
CA THR A 32 -41.59 23.40 -40.27
C THR A 32 -41.51 23.05 -38.79
N VAL A 33 -42.65 22.90 -38.12
CA VAL A 33 -42.71 22.48 -36.71
C VAL A 33 -42.17 21.07 -36.55
N LEU A 34 -42.57 20.14 -37.44
CA LEU A 34 -42.07 18.77 -37.43
C LEU A 34 -40.56 18.74 -37.69
N SER A 35 -40.08 19.40 -38.76
CA SER A 35 -38.64 19.48 -39.05
C SER A 35 -37.82 20.10 -37.91
N ALA A 36 -38.35 21.12 -37.22
CA ALA A 36 -37.70 21.72 -36.06
C ALA A 36 -37.63 20.76 -34.87
N LEU A 37 -38.71 20.02 -34.59
CA LEU A 37 -38.74 18.99 -33.54
C LEU A 37 -37.74 17.86 -33.84
N MET A 38 -37.72 17.35 -35.08
CA MET A 38 -36.74 16.34 -35.51
C MET A 38 -35.31 16.87 -35.39
N GLY A 39 -35.07 18.13 -35.77
CA GLY A 39 -33.76 18.78 -35.63
C GLY A 39 -33.32 18.91 -34.17
N ILE A 40 -34.22 19.33 -33.27
CA ILE A 40 -33.95 19.43 -31.83
C ILE A 40 -33.67 18.05 -31.23
N MET A 41 -34.47 17.04 -31.56
CA MET A 41 -34.24 15.66 -31.11
C MET A 41 -32.90 15.10 -31.62
N GLY A 42 -32.55 15.37 -32.88
CA GLY A 42 -31.25 15.00 -33.45
C GLY A 42 -30.08 15.67 -32.72
N LEU A 43 -30.18 16.96 -32.43
CA LEU A 43 -29.16 17.69 -31.66
C LEU A 43 -29.04 17.18 -30.22
N ALA A 44 -30.16 16.88 -29.56
CA ALA A 44 -30.17 16.32 -28.21
C ALA A 44 -29.48 14.95 -28.17
N LEU A 45 -29.73 14.08 -29.15
CA LEU A 45 -29.03 12.80 -29.27
C LEU A 45 -27.52 12.99 -29.48
N VAL A 46 -27.11 13.87 -30.39
CA VAL A 46 -25.68 14.17 -30.61
C VAL A 46 -25.03 14.68 -29.32
N ALA A 47 -25.70 15.55 -28.57
CA ALA A 47 -25.19 16.06 -27.29
C ALA A 47 -25.03 14.93 -26.25
N ILE A 48 -26.02 14.04 -26.11
CA ILE A 48 -25.96 12.90 -25.18
C ILE A 48 -24.84 11.93 -25.57
N PHE A 49 -24.72 11.59 -26.86
CA PHE A 49 -23.64 10.71 -27.33
C PHE A 49 -22.27 11.36 -27.14
N THR A 50 -22.13 12.65 -27.44
CA THR A 50 -20.87 13.38 -27.22
C THR A 50 -20.50 13.38 -25.75
N TRP A 51 -21.45 13.69 -24.86
CA TRP A 51 -21.23 13.65 -23.42
C TRP A 51 -20.83 12.25 -22.93
N SER A 52 -21.50 11.21 -23.43
CA SER A 52 -21.19 9.83 -23.14
C SER A 52 -19.78 9.44 -23.61
N VAL A 53 -19.40 9.81 -24.83
CA VAL A 53 -18.06 9.51 -25.39
C VAL A 53 -16.97 10.22 -24.60
N VAL A 54 -17.15 11.51 -24.28
CA VAL A 54 -16.19 12.28 -23.47
C VAL A 54 -16.06 11.65 -22.08
N GLY A 55 -17.17 11.29 -21.42
CA GLY A 55 -17.14 10.62 -20.12
C GLY A 55 -16.44 9.25 -20.18
N LYS A 56 -16.64 8.47 -21.26
CA LYS A 56 -15.95 7.19 -21.46
C LYS A 56 -14.46 7.36 -21.73
N TYR A 57 -14.07 8.38 -22.48
CA TYR A 57 -12.66 8.69 -22.72
C TYR A 57 -11.94 9.13 -21.44
N GLN A 58 -12.59 9.95 -20.61
CA GLN A 58 -12.07 10.33 -19.29
C GLN A 58 -11.91 9.10 -18.37
N GLN A 59 -12.88 8.17 -18.37
CA GLN A 59 -12.78 6.92 -17.62
C GLN A 59 -11.62 6.04 -18.11
N LEU A 60 -11.37 6.00 -19.42
CA LEU A 60 -10.25 5.25 -20.01
C LEU A 60 -8.90 5.83 -19.56
N ASN A 61 -8.69 7.14 -19.71
CA ASN A 61 -7.45 7.79 -19.29
C ASN A 61 -7.19 7.60 -17.79
N ALA A 62 -8.24 7.73 -16.97
CA ALA A 62 -8.16 7.49 -15.53
C ALA A 62 -7.78 6.05 -15.19
N ALA A 63 -8.25 5.07 -15.96
CA ALA A 63 -7.87 3.66 -15.81
C ALA A 63 -6.42 3.41 -16.25
N GLU A 64 -5.96 4.03 -17.35
CA GLU A 64 -4.57 3.95 -17.81
C GLU A 64 -3.59 4.55 -16.80
N ASP A 65 -3.91 5.72 -16.26
CA ASP A 65 -3.12 6.36 -15.19
C ASP A 65 -3.06 5.48 -13.95
N ALA A 66 -4.21 4.97 -13.48
CA ALA A 66 -4.26 4.07 -12.33
C ALA A 66 -3.45 2.78 -12.56
N ALA A 67 -3.46 2.23 -13.78
CA ALA A 67 -2.68 1.05 -14.14
C ALA A 67 -1.17 1.34 -14.16
N ALA A 68 -0.75 2.48 -14.71
CA ALA A 68 0.65 2.91 -14.72
C ALA A 68 1.18 3.12 -13.28
N ILE A 69 0.41 3.83 -12.45
CA ILE A 69 0.77 4.08 -11.04
C ILE A 69 0.82 2.76 -10.26
N SER A 70 -0.17 1.88 -10.42
CA SER A 70 -0.21 0.58 -9.73
C SER A 70 0.92 -0.36 -10.17
N THR A 71 1.32 -0.28 -11.44
CA THR A 71 2.48 -1.02 -11.93
C THR A 71 3.76 -0.57 -11.24
N LEU A 72 3.93 0.74 -11.03
CA LEU A 72 5.07 1.26 -10.28
C LEU A 72 4.98 0.92 -8.78
N ASP A 73 3.80 0.98 -8.18
CA ASP A 73 3.60 0.53 -6.79
C ASP A 73 4.00 -0.94 -6.60
N LYS A 74 3.64 -1.80 -7.55
CA LYS A 74 4.06 -3.21 -7.55
C LYS A 74 5.58 -3.36 -7.55
N ARG A 75 6.31 -2.51 -8.29
CA ARG A 75 7.79 -2.48 -8.30
C ARG A 75 8.31 -2.12 -6.91
N VAL A 76 7.79 -1.04 -6.31
CA VAL A 76 8.14 -0.63 -4.94
C VAL A 76 7.87 -1.74 -3.93
N PHE A 77 6.73 -2.42 -4.07
CA PHE A 77 6.34 -3.53 -3.19
C PHE A 77 7.25 -4.76 -3.35
N TRP A 78 7.72 -5.07 -4.56
CA TRP A 78 8.71 -6.12 -4.79
C TRP A 78 10.06 -5.77 -4.17
N THR A 79 10.52 -4.52 -4.35
CA THR A 79 11.72 -4.00 -3.66
C THR A 79 11.58 -4.17 -2.16
N LEU A 80 10.45 -3.76 -1.58
CA LEU A 80 10.18 -3.83 -0.15
C LEU A 80 10.23 -5.27 0.40
N GLN A 81 9.66 -6.23 -0.33
CA GLN A 81 9.71 -7.65 0.07
C GLN A 81 11.13 -8.21 0.04
N ALA A 82 11.87 -8.00 -1.06
CA ALA A 82 13.24 -8.48 -1.20
C ALA A 82 14.17 -7.81 -0.17
N PHE A 83 14.01 -6.52 0.03
CA PHE A 83 14.80 -5.74 0.97
C PHE A 83 14.57 -6.14 2.43
N ARG A 84 13.32 -6.46 2.83
CA ARG A 84 13.03 -6.91 4.20
C ARG A 84 13.82 -8.17 4.57
N TYR A 85 13.95 -9.08 3.61
CA TYR A 85 14.73 -10.28 3.75
C TYR A 85 16.23 -10.00 3.84
N GLU A 86 16.78 -9.14 2.97
CA GLU A 86 18.18 -8.70 3.03
C GLU A 86 18.53 -8.06 4.39
N ARG A 87 17.68 -7.14 4.86
CA ARG A 87 17.81 -6.47 6.16
C ARG A 87 17.91 -7.49 7.30
N GLY A 88 16.98 -8.45 7.33
CA GLY A 88 16.93 -9.49 8.36
C GLY A 88 18.17 -10.37 8.35
N ASP A 89 18.48 -11.00 7.21
CA ASP A 89 19.62 -11.91 7.10
C ASP A 89 20.94 -11.21 7.42
N THR A 90 21.18 -10.02 6.87
CA THR A 90 22.43 -9.28 7.12
C THR A 90 22.57 -8.90 8.60
N ALA A 91 21.50 -8.42 9.23
CA ALA A 91 21.53 -8.07 10.66
C ALA A 91 21.78 -9.30 11.55
N SER A 92 21.24 -10.46 11.19
CA SER A 92 21.50 -11.72 11.89
C SER A 92 22.95 -12.17 11.75
N VAL A 93 23.53 -12.14 10.53
CA VAL A 93 24.89 -12.65 10.33
C VAL A 93 25.99 -11.73 10.81
N LEU A 94 25.73 -10.42 10.95
CA LEU A 94 26.65 -9.51 11.63
C LEU A 94 26.95 -9.94 13.07
N LYS A 95 26.03 -10.71 13.69
CA LYS A 95 26.16 -11.26 15.05
C LYS A 95 26.55 -12.74 15.10
N ALA A 96 26.74 -13.38 13.95
CA ALA A 96 27.05 -14.81 13.84
C ALA A 96 28.51 -15.03 13.44
N ASP A 97 29.00 -16.26 13.68
CA ASP A 97 30.34 -16.69 13.27
C ASP A 97 30.52 -16.68 11.74
N LEU A 98 31.79 -16.71 11.31
CA LEU A 98 32.20 -16.52 9.92
C LEU A 98 31.62 -17.56 8.95
N ALA A 99 31.51 -18.83 9.37
CA ALA A 99 30.94 -19.89 8.54
C ALA A 99 29.46 -19.64 8.18
N ILE A 100 28.65 -19.20 9.14
CA ILE A 100 27.24 -18.84 8.94
C ILE A 100 27.13 -17.56 8.08
N SER A 101 28.06 -16.62 8.28
CA SER A 101 28.13 -15.36 7.54
C SER A 101 28.30 -15.58 6.03
N ASN A 102 29.15 -16.53 5.63
CA ASN A 102 29.42 -16.83 4.22
C ASN A 102 28.20 -17.40 3.48
N GLN A 103 27.40 -18.25 4.14
CA GLN A 103 26.18 -18.81 3.52
C GLN A 103 25.10 -17.74 3.32
N ALA A 104 24.96 -16.79 4.26
CA ALA A 104 24.02 -15.68 4.12
C ALA A 104 24.45 -14.65 3.07
N ALA A 105 25.76 -14.46 2.87
CA ALA A 105 26.28 -13.53 1.88
C ALA A 105 25.80 -13.87 0.45
N ALA A 106 25.75 -15.16 0.09
CA ALA A 106 25.22 -15.60 -1.20
C ALA A 106 23.73 -15.26 -1.37
N ARG A 107 22.89 -15.57 -0.37
CA ARG A 107 21.45 -15.23 -0.38
C ARG A 107 21.21 -13.73 -0.42
N ASN A 108 22.00 -12.96 0.32
CA ASN A 108 21.90 -11.51 0.34
C ASN A 108 22.28 -10.90 -1.02
N LYS A 109 23.25 -11.49 -1.73
CA LYS A 109 23.61 -11.04 -3.09
C LYS A 109 22.44 -11.15 -4.05
N GLU A 110 21.72 -12.28 -4.05
CA GLU A 110 20.53 -12.46 -4.89
C GLU A 110 19.43 -11.45 -4.54
N ARG A 111 19.14 -11.27 -3.25
CA ARG A 111 18.13 -10.30 -2.78
C ARG A 111 18.51 -8.86 -3.14
N ARG A 112 19.78 -8.49 -3.02
CA ARG A 112 20.31 -7.20 -3.43
C ARG A 112 20.15 -6.99 -4.93
N ALA A 113 20.41 -7.99 -5.76
CA ALA A 113 20.19 -7.90 -7.20
C ALA A 113 18.72 -7.59 -7.55
N THR A 114 17.76 -8.21 -6.85
CA THR A 114 16.33 -7.87 -6.99
C THR A 114 16.07 -6.43 -6.55
N VAL A 115 16.53 -6.02 -5.37
CA VAL A 115 16.34 -4.66 -4.87
C VAL A 115 16.91 -3.63 -5.84
N ASP A 116 18.12 -3.84 -6.31
CA ASP A 116 18.86 -2.89 -7.13
C ASP A 116 18.25 -2.79 -8.54
N GLY A 117 17.82 -3.92 -9.11
CA GLY A 117 17.12 -3.97 -10.39
C GLY A 117 15.79 -3.23 -10.35
N GLU A 118 14.97 -3.49 -9.34
CA GLU A 118 13.67 -2.81 -9.18
C GLU A 118 13.85 -1.31 -8.86
N MET A 119 14.84 -0.96 -8.04
CA MET A 119 15.19 0.44 -7.77
C MET A 119 15.63 1.19 -9.03
N ALA A 120 16.39 0.56 -9.92
CA ALA A 120 16.78 1.19 -11.19
C ALA A 120 15.54 1.55 -12.04
N VAL A 121 14.54 0.66 -12.11
CA VAL A 121 13.28 0.91 -12.81
C VAL A 121 12.49 2.03 -12.14
N ILE A 122 12.40 2.01 -10.80
CA ILE A 122 11.67 3.04 -10.03
C ILE A 122 12.31 4.42 -10.24
N LEU A 123 13.64 4.53 -10.16
CA LEU A 123 14.39 5.78 -10.34
C LEU A 123 14.35 6.32 -11.78
N ALA A 124 14.08 5.45 -12.76
CA ALA A 124 13.86 5.84 -14.16
C ALA A 124 12.46 6.42 -14.40
N ALA A 125 11.48 6.15 -13.53
CA ALA A 125 10.08 6.57 -13.69
C ALA A 125 9.84 8.07 -13.35
N ARG A 126 10.77 8.97 -13.69
CA ARG A 126 10.74 10.39 -13.28
C ARG A 126 9.56 11.18 -13.86
N SER A 127 9.00 10.73 -14.98
CA SER A 127 7.96 11.43 -15.74
C SER A 127 6.52 11.05 -15.34
N LEU A 128 6.32 10.30 -14.25
CA LEU A 128 4.98 9.94 -13.79
C LEU A 128 4.20 11.24 -13.46
N PRO A 129 3.02 11.48 -14.07
CA PRO A 129 2.27 12.73 -13.96
C PRO A 129 1.47 12.82 -12.63
N VAL A 130 2.13 12.54 -11.51
CA VAL A 130 1.55 12.58 -10.17
C VAL A 130 2.20 13.71 -9.36
N ALA A 131 1.38 14.64 -8.89
CA ALA A 131 1.85 15.75 -8.06
C ALA A 131 2.61 15.23 -6.81
N GLY A 132 3.80 15.75 -6.57
CA GLY A 132 4.68 15.33 -5.46
C GLY A 132 5.55 14.10 -5.75
N TRP A 133 5.43 13.48 -6.94
CA TRP A 133 6.23 12.30 -7.27
C TRP A 133 7.73 12.60 -7.33
N THR A 134 8.14 13.71 -7.94
CA THR A 134 9.56 14.09 -8.05
C THR A 134 10.24 14.18 -6.69
N GLU A 135 9.57 14.79 -5.70
CA GLU A 135 10.08 14.90 -4.33
C GLU A 135 10.13 13.54 -3.63
N THR A 136 9.06 12.75 -3.77
CA THR A 136 8.99 11.39 -3.22
C THR A 136 10.12 10.51 -3.77
N LEU A 137 10.38 10.60 -5.08
CA LEU A 137 11.43 9.85 -5.75
C LEU A 137 12.84 10.31 -5.33
N ALA A 138 13.04 11.62 -5.17
CA ALA A 138 14.32 12.17 -4.70
C ALA A 138 14.64 11.70 -3.27
N LYS A 139 13.64 11.72 -2.37
CA LYS A 139 13.78 11.18 -1.00
C LYS A 139 14.13 9.70 -1.02
N LEU A 140 13.42 8.90 -1.82
CA LEU A 140 13.70 7.47 -1.95
C LEU A 140 15.12 7.21 -2.48
N SER A 141 15.55 7.96 -3.50
CA SER A 141 16.90 7.86 -4.06
C SER A 141 17.98 8.14 -3.02
N ALA A 142 17.84 9.23 -2.25
CA ALA A 142 18.82 9.60 -1.24
C ALA A 142 18.98 8.53 -0.16
N VAL A 143 17.88 7.97 0.35
CA VAL A 143 17.92 6.89 1.35
C VAL A 143 18.46 5.59 0.76
N TYR A 144 18.22 5.32 -0.52
CA TYR A 144 18.80 4.17 -1.20
C TYR A 144 20.33 4.29 -1.35
N ASP A 145 20.85 5.49 -1.59
CA ASP A 145 22.31 5.74 -1.61
C ASP A 145 22.95 5.46 -0.24
N GLU A 146 22.28 5.84 0.86
CA GLU A 146 22.72 5.49 2.23
C GLU A 146 22.76 3.96 2.43
N VAL A 147 21.76 3.23 1.92
CA VAL A 147 21.74 1.75 1.99
C VAL A 147 22.94 1.14 1.27
N LYS A 148 23.30 1.63 0.08
CA LYS A 148 24.49 1.12 -0.64
C LYS A 148 25.76 1.30 0.19
N ALA A 149 25.92 2.44 0.87
CA ALA A 149 27.05 2.68 1.75
C ALA A 149 27.06 1.70 2.94
N LEU A 150 25.90 1.49 3.59
CA LEU A 150 25.76 0.55 4.71
C LEU A 150 26.04 -0.90 4.31
N ARG A 151 25.61 -1.31 3.10
CA ARG A 151 25.93 -2.64 2.55
C ARG A 151 27.43 -2.84 2.40
N ALA A 152 28.14 -1.86 1.83
CA ALA A 152 29.58 -1.93 1.66
C ALA A 152 30.32 -2.07 3.02
N THR A 153 29.89 -1.31 4.03
CA THR A 153 30.45 -1.45 5.39
C THR A 153 30.11 -2.81 5.99
N ALA A 154 28.89 -3.31 5.82
CA ALA A 154 28.49 -4.62 6.32
C ALA A 154 29.32 -5.75 5.69
N ASP A 155 29.53 -5.68 4.37
CA ASP A 155 30.33 -6.69 3.66
C ASP A 155 31.79 -6.71 4.18
N ALA A 156 32.37 -5.53 4.47
CA ALA A 156 33.70 -5.43 5.06
C ALA A 156 33.76 -5.97 6.51
N GLU A 157 32.74 -5.72 7.33
CA GLU A 157 32.65 -6.27 8.69
C GLU A 157 32.47 -7.80 8.68
N LEU A 158 31.73 -8.34 7.71
CA LEU A 158 31.49 -9.78 7.59
C LEU A 158 32.75 -10.57 7.22
N GLN A 159 33.77 -9.94 6.62
CA GLN A 159 35.08 -10.56 6.38
C GLN A 159 35.94 -10.70 7.66
N LYS A 160 35.55 -10.05 8.76
CA LYS A 160 36.29 -10.11 10.03
C LYS A 160 35.76 -11.23 10.91
N PRO A 161 36.61 -11.87 11.74
CA PRO A 161 36.16 -12.69 12.86
C PRO A 161 35.22 -11.89 13.77
N LEU A 162 34.24 -12.55 14.39
CA LEU A 162 33.20 -11.89 15.20
C LEU A 162 33.78 -10.94 16.27
N ALA A 163 34.84 -11.36 16.95
CA ALA A 163 35.52 -10.56 17.99
C ALA A 163 36.21 -9.29 17.47
N ALA A 164 36.51 -9.21 16.17
CA ALA A 164 37.16 -8.06 15.53
C ALA A 164 36.18 -7.12 14.82
N ARG A 165 34.88 -7.41 14.88
CA ARG A 165 33.83 -6.58 14.27
C ARG A 165 33.52 -5.37 15.15
N ASN A 166 33.08 -4.29 14.52
CA ASN A 166 32.56 -3.14 15.25
C ASN A 166 31.23 -3.50 15.92
N ALA A 167 31.25 -3.65 17.25
CA ALA A 167 30.08 -4.02 18.05
C ALA A 167 28.90 -3.03 17.92
N ALA A 168 29.16 -1.75 17.64
CA ALA A 168 28.12 -0.75 17.46
C ALA A 168 27.51 -0.78 16.04
N PHE A 169 28.22 -1.32 15.05
CA PHE A 169 27.81 -1.25 13.65
C PHE A 169 26.49 -1.99 13.38
N GLY A 170 26.24 -3.12 14.03
CA GLY A 170 24.99 -3.86 13.86
C GLY A 170 23.74 -3.04 14.16
N ALA A 171 23.79 -2.16 15.17
CA ALA A 171 22.70 -1.24 15.50
C ALA A 171 22.57 -0.13 14.45
N THR A 172 23.68 0.50 14.06
CA THR A 172 23.71 1.53 12.99
C THR A 172 23.15 0.99 11.67
N PHE A 173 23.56 -0.22 11.27
CA PHE A 173 23.07 -0.91 10.09
C PHE A 173 21.55 -1.11 10.18
N LEU A 174 21.05 -1.69 11.27
CA LEU A 174 19.62 -1.96 11.41
C LEU A 174 18.78 -0.67 11.36
N THR A 175 19.24 0.41 11.98
CA THR A 175 18.58 1.73 11.94
C THR A 175 18.52 2.28 10.52
N GLY A 176 19.64 2.30 9.80
CA GLY A 176 19.69 2.80 8.43
C GLY A 176 18.87 1.96 7.44
N MET A 177 18.92 0.63 7.57
CA MET A 177 18.09 -0.26 6.76
C MET A 177 16.60 -0.09 7.09
N THR A 178 16.24 0.16 8.35
CA THR A 178 14.85 0.44 8.75
C THR A 178 14.35 1.74 8.12
N LYS A 179 15.18 2.79 8.07
CA LYS A 179 14.85 4.05 7.39
C LYS A 179 14.49 3.84 5.92
N PHE A 180 15.23 2.99 5.19
CA PHE A 180 14.89 2.67 3.80
C PHE A 180 13.59 1.87 3.68
N MET A 181 13.38 0.87 4.54
CA MET A 181 12.12 0.11 4.57
C MET A 181 10.91 1.03 4.78
N THR A 182 10.97 1.94 5.76
CA THR A 182 9.92 2.94 6.00
C THR A 182 9.74 3.89 4.81
N THR A 183 10.83 4.27 4.14
CA THR A 183 10.73 5.13 2.95
C THR A 183 10.05 4.40 1.79
N LEU A 184 10.33 3.12 1.56
CA LEU A 184 9.62 2.29 0.58
C LEU A 184 8.13 2.15 0.92
N GLU A 185 7.78 1.92 2.20
CA GLU A 185 6.39 1.85 2.66
C GLU A 185 5.66 3.19 2.42
N GLN A 186 6.31 4.32 2.70
CA GLN A 186 5.77 5.66 2.41
C GLN A 186 5.59 5.90 0.92
N THR A 187 6.55 5.49 0.09
CA THR A 187 6.45 5.59 -1.37
C THR A 187 5.31 4.73 -1.93
N SER A 188 5.15 3.50 -1.44
CA SER A 188 4.04 2.62 -1.82
C SER A 188 2.71 3.26 -1.46
N LEU A 189 2.56 3.75 -0.21
CA LEU A 189 1.35 4.44 0.23
C LEU A 189 1.02 5.68 -0.63
N PHE A 190 2.04 6.47 -1.00
CA PHE A 190 1.87 7.63 -1.87
C PHE A 190 1.30 7.23 -3.24
N LEU A 191 1.87 6.18 -3.85
CA LEU A 191 1.41 5.66 -5.14
C LEU A 191 0.01 5.06 -5.04
N GLU A 192 -0.30 4.32 -3.96
CA GLU A 192 -1.63 3.77 -3.71
C GLU A 192 -2.70 4.87 -3.64
N GLN A 193 -2.40 5.96 -2.91
CA GLN A 193 -3.31 7.10 -2.83
C GLN A 193 -3.48 7.81 -4.18
N ALA A 194 -2.42 7.90 -4.98
CA ALA A 194 -2.49 8.46 -6.32
C ALA A 194 -3.34 7.59 -7.27
N ALA A 195 -3.13 6.27 -7.25
CA ALA A 195 -3.92 5.32 -8.02
C ALA A 195 -5.40 5.32 -7.59
N THR A 196 -5.68 5.43 -6.30
CA THR A 196 -7.05 5.53 -5.77
C THR A 196 -7.77 6.79 -6.26
N ARG A 197 -7.07 7.94 -6.29
CA ARG A 197 -7.62 9.18 -6.84
C ARG A 197 -7.90 9.09 -8.34
N ALA A 198 -7.07 8.34 -9.08
CA ALA A 198 -7.29 8.08 -10.50
C ALA A 198 -8.45 7.11 -10.72
N ASN A 199 -8.55 6.03 -9.94
CA ASN A 199 -9.59 5.02 -10.09
C ASN A 199 -9.93 4.37 -8.73
N ALA A 200 -11.16 4.57 -8.26
CA ALA A 200 -11.62 4.06 -6.97
C ALA A 200 -11.61 2.53 -6.89
N THR A 201 -12.00 1.83 -7.96
CA THR A 201 -11.98 0.36 -8.00
C THR A 201 -10.56 -0.18 -7.83
N VAL A 202 -9.57 0.42 -8.47
CA VAL A 202 -8.15 0.07 -8.25
C VAL A 202 -7.76 0.37 -6.79
N GLY A 203 -8.25 1.46 -6.24
CA GLY A 203 -8.10 1.81 -4.82
C GLY A 203 -8.59 0.72 -3.86
N ASP A 204 -9.72 0.08 -4.14
CA ASP A 204 -10.25 -1.00 -3.28
C ASP A 204 -9.32 -2.22 -3.25
N TYR A 205 -8.75 -2.60 -4.41
CA TYR A 205 -7.74 -3.66 -4.48
C TYR A 205 -6.45 -3.29 -3.73
N LEU A 206 -5.96 -2.07 -3.91
CA LEU A 206 -4.75 -1.59 -3.25
C LEU A 206 -4.93 -1.47 -1.73
N PHE A 207 -6.11 -1.05 -1.28
CA PHE A 207 -6.43 -1.01 0.14
C PHE A 207 -6.46 -2.42 0.74
N SER A 208 -7.05 -3.38 0.03
CA SER A 208 -7.04 -4.80 0.44
C SER A 208 -5.61 -5.35 0.54
N LYS A 209 -4.77 -5.09 -0.48
CA LYS A 209 -3.32 -5.42 -0.47
C LYS A 209 -2.62 -4.81 0.75
N ARG A 210 -2.90 -3.54 1.06
CA ARG A 210 -2.31 -2.83 2.20
C ARG A 210 -2.67 -3.52 3.52
N MET A 211 -3.91 -3.96 3.72
CA MET A 211 -4.28 -4.68 4.94
C MET A 211 -3.52 -6.01 5.09
N VAL A 212 -3.31 -6.75 3.99
CA VAL A 212 -2.45 -7.94 4.01
C VAL A 212 -0.98 -7.59 4.30
N TRP A 213 -0.50 -6.45 3.81
CA TRP A 213 0.84 -5.98 4.13
C TRP A 213 0.99 -5.66 5.63
N GLU A 214 -0.02 -5.04 6.24
CA GLU A 214 -0.04 -4.74 7.68
C GLU A 214 0.05 -6.01 8.54
N VAL A 215 -0.66 -7.07 8.14
CA VAL A 215 -0.53 -8.41 8.74
C VAL A 215 0.93 -8.89 8.69
N ARG A 216 1.54 -8.86 7.50
CA ARG A 216 2.92 -9.30 7.29
C ARG A 216 3.93 -8.47 8.08
N SER A 217 3.71 -7.17 8.20
CA SER A 217 4.58 -6.26 8.96
C SER A 217 4.47 -6.49 10.46
N ALA A 218 3.26 -6.66 11.00
CA ALA A 218 3.04 -6.98 12.41
C ALA A 218 3.71 -8.33 12.79
N HIS A 219 3.54 -9.36 11.96
CA HIS A 219 4.22 -10.64 12.18
C HIS A 219 5.73 -10.60 11.97
N GLY A 220 6.23 -9.76 11.05
CA GLY A 220 7.67 -9.57 10.87
C GLY A 220 8.34 -9.04 12.13
N GLN A 221 7.69 -8.09 12.81
CA GLN A 221 8.17 -7.57 14.10
C GLN A 221 8.16 -8.66 15.17
N TYR A 222 7.08 -9.45 15.24
CA TYR A 222 6.97 -10.58 16.15
C TYR A 222 8.15 -11.56 16.02
N VAL A 223 8.44 -11.98 14.79
CA VAL A 223 9.50 -12.95 14.50
C VAL A 223 10.88 -12.39 14.85
N LEU A 224 11.13 -11.10 14.54
CA LEU A 224 12.41 -10.48 14.83
C LEU A 224 12.70 -10.43 16.34
N THR A 225 11.69 -10.11 17.16
CA THR A 225 11.81 -10.10 18.63
C THR A 225 12.10 -11.51 19.15
N VAL A 226 11.33 -12.52 18.75
CA VAL A 226 11.52 -13.93 19.13
C VAL A 226 12.94 -14.40 18.79
N LEU A 227 13.38 -14.20 17.55
CA LEU A 227 14.71 -14.64 17.11
C LEU A 227 15.82 -13.92 17.88
N SER A 228 15.66 -12.62 18.11
CA SER A 228 16.63 -11.80 18.85
C SER A 228 16.79 -12.25 20.30
N THR A 229 15.69 -12.56 20.99
CA THR A 229 15.71 -13.00 22.40
C THR A 229 16.24 -14.42 22.55
N MET A 230 15.92 -15.31 21.60
CA MET A 230 16.47 -16.66 21.56
C MET A 230 17.98 -16.64 21.36
N VAL A 231 18.48 -15.87 20.39
CA VAL A 231 19.93 -15.72 20.15
C VAL A 231 20.64 -15.18 21.40
N GLN A 232 20.00 -14.26 22.12
CA GLN A 232 20.51 -13.71 23.38
C GLN A 232 20.30 -14.63 24.59
N ARG A 233 19.63 -15.78 24.43
CA ARG A 233 19.30 -16.74 25.48
C ARG A 233 18.67 -16.10 26.72
N ARG A 234 17.70 -15.21 26.51
CA ARG A 234 16.99 -14.50 27.59
C ARG A 234 15.47 -14.54 27.43
N ALA A 235 14.79 -14.26 28.53
CA ALA A 235 13.36 -13.99 28.54
C ALA A 235 13.01 -12.68 27.80
N PHE A 236 11.73 -12.53 27.46
CA PHE A 236 11.20 -11.23 27.06
C PHE A 236 11.24 -10.24 28.23
N THR A 237 11.58 -8.99 27.91
CA THR A 237 11.34 -7.85 28.80
C THR A 237 9.84 -7.54 28.88
N ALA A 238 9.42 -6.75 29.87
CA ALA A 238 8.03 -6.31 29.98
C ALA A 238 7.56 -5.54 28.73
N GLN A 239 8.41 -4.69 28.17
CA GLN A 239 8.11 -3.95 26.95
C GLN A 239 7.95 -4.88 25.74
N GLU A 240 8.87 -5.83 25.56
CA GLU A 240 8.75 -6.80 24.46
C GLU A 240 7.48 -7.64 24.58
N ASN A 241 7.07 -8.03 25.80
CA ASN A 241 5.78 -8.71 26.01
C ASN A 241 4.57 -7.87 25.57
N ALA A 242 4.57 -6.59 25.92
CA ALA A 242 3.52 -5.66 25.51
C ALA A 242 3.49 -5.48 23.98
N ASP A 243 4.66 -5.27 23.37
CA ASP A 243 4.81 -5.09 21.93
C ASP A 243 4.39 -6.33 21.14
N MET A 244 4.72 -7.52 21.64
CA MET A 244 4.33 -8.80 21.03
C MET A 244 2.81 -9.01 21.07
N THR A 245 2.18 -8.67 22.20
CA THR A 245 0.72 -8.74 22.34
C THR A 245 0.04 -7.77 21.38
N ALA A 246 0.54 -6.53 21.30
CA ALA A 246 0.03 -5.52 20.37
C ALA A 246 0.21 -5.94 18.90
N ALA A 247 1.37 -6.52 18.53
CA ALA A 247 1.63 -7.02 17.20
C ALA A 247 0.69 -8.17 16.81
N ALA A 248 0.46 -9.14 17.72
CA ALA A 248 -0.46 -10.24 17.48
C ALA A 248 -1.91 -9.74 17.29
N ALA A 249 -2.37 -8.83 18.15
CA ALA A 249 -3.70 -8.23 18.03
C ALA A 249 -3.87 -7.45 16.71
N ARG A 250 -2.83 -6.68 16.33
CA ARG A 250 -2.78 -5.94 15.06
C ARG A 250 -2.88 -6.88 13.87
N ALA A 251 -2.11 -7.97 13.86
CA ALA A 251 -2.12 -8.92 12.76
C ALA A 251 -3.48 -9.62 12.60
N ASN A 252 -4.07 -10.12 13.69
CA ASN A 252 -5.39 -10.75 13.66
C ASN A 252 -6.50 -9.78 13.22
N THR A 253 -6.40 -8.51 13.61
CA THR A 253 -7.36 -7.49 13.21
C THR A 253 -7.27 -7.20 11.72
N PHE A 254 -6.07 -6.91 11.22
CA PHE A 254 -5.89 -6.60 9.79
C PHE A 254 -6.14 -7.81 8.89
N TRP A 255 -5.93 -9.03 9.37
CA TRP A 255 -6.25 -10.23 8.63
C TRP A 255 -7.75 -10.38 8.39
N ARG A 256 -8.57 -10.20 9.43
CA ARG A 256 -10.03 -10.20 9.30
C ARG A 256 -10.53 -9.08 8.38
N VAL A 257 -9.99 -7.87 8.55
CA VAL A 257 -10.33 -6.73 7.68
C VAL A 257 -9.97 -7.05 6.22
N ALA A 258 -8.81 -7.64 5.96
CA ALA A 258 -8.42 -8.04 4.61
C ALA A 258 -9.40 -9.06 4.02
N GLN A 259 -9.78 -10.09 4.78
CA GLN A 259 -10.77 -11.09 4.35
C GLN A 259 -12.12 -10.44 4.00
N ASP A 260 -12.61 -9.51 4.82
CA ASP A 260 -13.88 -8.83 4.59
C ASP A 260 -13.83 -7.89 3.37
N LEU A 261 -12.70 -7.22 3.14
CA LEU A 261 -12.51 -6.40 1.94
C LEU A 261 -12.45 -7.26 0.67
N TYR A 262 -11.74 -8.39 0.69
CA TYR A 262 -11.67 -9.28 -0.47
C TYR A 262 -13.03 -9.89 -0.84
N ARG A 263 -13.90 -10.16 0.13
CA ARG A 263 -15.28 -10.62 -0.12
C ARG A 263 -16.15 -9.58 -0.83
N GLN A 264 -15.80 -8.30 -0.74
CA GLN A 264 -16.53 -7.21 -1.40
C GLN A 264 -16.02 -6.94 -2.82
N LEU A 265 -14.84 -7.45 -3.17
CA LEU A 265 -14.27 -7.36 -4.50
C LEU A 265 -14.91 -8.39 -5.45
N PRO A 266 -14.83 -8.18 -6.78
CA PRO A 266 -15.20 -9.19 -7.76
C PRO A 266 -14.57 -10.57 -7.45
N PRO A 267 -15.36 -11.67 -7.50
CA PRO A 267 -14.86 -13.00 -7.16
C PRO A 267 -13.62 -13.40 -7.97
N SER A 268 -12.62 -13.96 -7.29
CA SER A 268 -11.37 -14.42 -7.90
C SER A 268 -10.94 -15.74 -7.25
N PRO A 269 -11.09 -16.88 -7.95
CA PRO A 269 -10.70 -18.19 -7.41
C PRO A 269 -9.24 -18.26 -6.95
N ALA A 270 -8.35 -17.52 -7.63
CA ALA A 270 -6.94 -17.45 -7.27
C ALA A 270 -6.70 -16.72 -5.94
N VAL A 271 -7.47 -15.66 -5.67
CA VAL A 271 -7.40 -14.92 -4.39
C VAL A 271 -8.02 -15.74 -3.27
N ASP A 272 -9.16 -16.37 -3.52
CA ASP A 272 -9.85 -17.21 -2.53
C ASP A 272 -8.96 -18.37 -2.08
N GLU A 273 -8.30 -19.05 -3.03
CA GLU A 273 -7.36 -20.12 -2.72
C GLU A 273 -6.13 -19.60 -1.96
N ALA A 274 -5.61 -18.42 -2.33
CA ALA A 274 -4.49 -17.81 -1.62
C ALA A 274 -4.86 -17.44 -0.16
N LEU A 275 -6.05 -16.89 0.07
CA LEU A 275 -6.55 -16.57 1.41
C LEU A 275 -6.74 -17.82 2.26
N ARG A 276 -7.35 -18.87 1.68
CA ARG A 276 -7.54 -20.17 2.35
C ARG A 276 -6.20 -20.80 2.72
N LYS A 277 -5.24 -20.78 1.80
CA LYS A 277 -3.88 -21.29 2.04
C LYS A 277 -3.18 -20.50 3.14
N ALA A 278 -3.29 -19.17 3.16
CA ALA A 278 -2.70 -18.33 4.20
C ALA A 278 -3.31 -18.60 5.58
N GLU A 279 -4.64 -18.71 5.68
CA GLU A 279 -5.36 -19.09 6.90
C GLU A 279 -4.86 -20.43 7.45
N ALA A 280 -4.84 -21.46 6.60
CA ALA A 280 -4.48 -22.82 6.97
C ALA A 280 -2.99 -23.00 7.32
N SER A 281 -2.11 -22.19 6.72
CA SER A 281 -0.66 -22.36 6.89
C SER A 281 -0.04 -21.45 7.95
N TYR A 282 -0.75 -20.40 8.36
CA TYR A 282 -0.21 -19.37 9.24
C TYR A 282 -1.07 -19.09 10.48
N PHE A 283 -2.38 -18.92 10.32
CA PHE A 283 -3.28 -18.51 11.42
C PHE A 283 -3.86 -19.69 12.19
N THR A 284 -3.84 -20.88 11.59
CA THR A 284 -4.37 -22.10 12.17
C THR A 284 -3.38 -23.26 12.06
N GLY A 285 -3.67 -24.36 12.74
CA GLY A 285 -2.87 -25.58 12.68
C GLY A 285 -1.53 -25.51 13.41
N SER A 286 -0.66 -26.47 13.10
CA SER A 286 0.57 -26.74 13.86
C SER A 286 1.54 -25.55 13.93
N PHE A 287 1.59 -24.71 12.90
CA PHE A 287 2.43 -23.52 12.89
C PHE A 287 1.96 -22.46 13.88
N ALA A 288 0.66 -22.19 13.93
CA ALA A 288 0.07 -21.25 14.89
C ALA A 288 0.27 -21.75 16.33
N ASP A 289 0.05 -23.05 16.55
CA ASP A 289 0.26 -23.68 17.87
C ASP A 289 1.73 -23.60 18.30
N MET A 290 2.67 -23.83 17.38
CA MET A 290 4.11 -23.67 17.64
C MET A 290 4.44 -22.23 18.02
N GLN A 291 3.95 -21.24 17.28
CA GLN A 291 4.19 -19.84 17.60
C GLN A 291 3.71 -19.49 19.02
N ALA A 292 2.53 -19.98 19.41
CA ALA A 292 2.00 -19.78 20.75
C ALA A 292 2.87 -20.44 21.83
N ARG A 293 3.36 -21.67 21.60
CA ARG A 293 4.27 -22.37 22.54
C ARG A 293 5.61 -21.66 22.69
N VAL A 294 6.21 -21.19 21.59
CA VAL A 294 7.46 -20.43 21.59
C VAL A 294 7.33 -19.15 22.41
N VAL A 295 6.28 -18.37 22.18
CA VAL A 295 6.07 -17.13 22.95
C VAL A 295 5.81 -17.41 24.41
N LYS A 296 5.01 -18.43 24.74
CA LYS A 296 4.78 -18.83 26.13
C LYS A 296 6.07 -19.23 26.83
N ALA A 297 6.95 -19.96 26.15
CA ALA A 297 8.25 -20.35 26.70
C ALA A 297 9.14 -19.12 26.95
N LEU A 298 9.22 -18.18 26.02
CA LEU A 298 9.99 -16.94 26.19
C LEU A 298 9.41 -16.00 27.26
N GLN A 299 8.10 -15.99 27.44
CA GLN A 299 7.41 -15.30 28.54
C GLN A 299 7.73 -15.92 29.90
N ALA A 300 7.85 -17.25 29.96
CA ALA A 300 8.23 -18.00 31.16
C ALA A 300 9.75 -17.97 31.45
N GLY A 301 10.55 -17.35 30.57
CA GLY A 301 12.00 -17.30 30.69
C GLY A 301 12.71 -18.61 30.33
N ASP A 302 12.08 -19.44 29.50
CA ASP A 302 12.62 -20.71 29.00
C ASP A 302 12.95 -20.64 27.49
N PRO A 303 14.07 -20.00 27.12
CA PRO A 303 14.48 -19.90 25.72
C PRO A 303 14.91 -21.25 25.10
N VAL A 304 15.22 -22.26 25.91
CA VAL A 304 15.64 -23.60 25.43
C VAL A 304 14.43 -24.35 24.88
N THR A 305 13.32 -24.34 25.61
CA THR A 305 12.06 -24.90 25.10
C THR A 305 11.58 -24.17 23.85
N ALA A 306 11.69 -22.84 23.82
CA ALA A 306 11.38 -22.05 22.63
C ALA A 306 12.20 -22.49 21.40
N GLU A 307 13.50 -22.73 21.57
CA GLU A 307 14.37 -23.24 20.51
C GLU A 307 13.95 -24.63 20.03
N LYS A 308 13.65 -25.54 20.96
CA LYS A 308 13.22 -26.90 20.64
C LYS A 308 11.93 -26.92 19.81
N GLU A 309 10.95 -26.10 20.15
CA GLU A 309 9.68 -25.98 19.41
C GLU A 309 9.90 -25.54 17.96
N LEU A 310 10.81 -24.59 17.72
CA LEU A 310 11.16 -24.18 16.36
C LEU A 310 11.87 -25.28 15.57
N GLN A 311 12.76 -26.04 16.22
CA GLN A 311 13.46 -27.17 15.57
C GLN A 311 12.51 -28.30 15.15
N VAL A 312 11.47 -28.58 15.94
CA VAL A 312 10.44 -29.58 15.59
C VAL A 312 9.76 -29.20 14.28
N LEU A 313 9.35 -27.95 14.12
CA LEU A 313 8.65 -27.50 12.92
C LEU A 313 9.56 -27.44 11.68
N VAL A 314 10.85 -27.13 11.85
CA VAL A 314 11.84 -27.21 10.75
C VAL A 314 11.94 -28.64 10.23
N LYS A 315 11.99 -29.63 11.13
CA LYS A 315 12.02 -31.06 10.75
C LYS A 315 10.71 -31.53 10.10
N GLU A 316 9.56 -31.07 10.58
CA GLU A 316 8.26 -31.41 9.98
C GLU A 316 8.06 -30.80 8.58
N ARG A 317 8.74 -29.68 8.27
CA ARG A 317 8.63 -28.99 6.98
C ARG A 317 9.72 -29.35 5.97
N ASP A 318 10.80 -30.01 6.40
CA ASP A 318 11.85 -30.52 5.51
C ASP A 318 11.75 -32.06 5.42
N PRO A 319 11.19 -32.63 4.32
CA PRO A 319 11.12 -34.08 4.15
C PRO A 319 12.49 -34.75 3.91
N ARG A 320 13.61 -34.01 4.06
CA ARG A 320 14.99 -34.52 3.96
C ARG A 320 15.86 -34.23 5.19
N ALA A 321 15.28 -33.76 6.30
CA ALA A 321 15.98 -33.61 7.58
C ALA A 321 15.99 -34.91 8.40
#